data_AF-A0A5C6E543-F1
#
_entry.id   AF-A0A5C6E543-F1
#
_cell.length_a   1.000
_cell.length_b   1.000
_cell.length_c   1.000
_cell.angle_alpha   90.00
_cell.angle_beta   90.00
_cell.angle_gamma   90.00
#
_symmetry.space_group_name_H-M   'P 1'
#
loop_
_entity.id
_entity.type
_entity.pdbx_description
1 polymer ?
#
loop_
_entity_poly.entity_id
_entity_poly.type
_entity_poly.pdbx_seq_one_letter_code
_entity_poly.pdbx_strand_id
1 'polypeptide(L)'
;MPEYNNAAGRILSVLEKLQPQSGKNIPLKGLGEALGVTPEWPAVLTAIQDLHDEFASLCTEIEQFQHNTAKYELYKTNLPDVEKSLQSFNLQMPQKNCTCQVLQTGVVAMRFIAADLPQDESPGEGEIENLRSIVSELQSEIESSEVFSKSVREWLLDLVRVIRDSIDRFAIRGSRGMRKQFSLLLGELIQNYDIAQKVQEKQPTVWQRFMSAIDAMNKLASLAEHCRPAVTFAQKCLPLLKTLGLPAPDDLPIDNDN
;
A
#
# COMPACT_ATOMS: atom_id res chain seq x y z
N MET A 1 -14.11 -4.44 4.42
CA MET A 1 -13.63 -3.45 3.43
C MET A 1 -14.38 -2.15 3.64
N PRO A 2 -13.79 -0.98 3.31
CA PRO A 2 -14.48 0.31 3.37
C PRO A 2 -15.68 0.32 2.41
N GLU A 3 -16.70 1.14 2.72
CA GLU A 3 -17.89 1.34 1.86
C GLU A 3 -17.50 1.97 0.51
N TYR A 4 -16.53 2.89 0.53
CA TYR A 4 -15.97 3.53 -0.65
C TYR A 4 -14.53 3.06 -0.84
N ASN A 5 -14.21 2.56 -2.02
CA ASN A 5 -12.87 2.10 -2.37
C ASN A 5 -12.08 3.24 -3.04
N ASN A 6 -11.81 4.32 -2.31
CA ASN A 6 -10.92 5.39 -2.75
C ASN A 6 -10.16 5.98 -1.55
N ALA A 7 -9.23 6.90 -1.80
CA ALA A 7 -8.40 7.51 -0.75
C ALA A 7 -9.26 8.09 0.40
N ALA A 8 -10.31 8.82 0.04
CA ALA A 8 -11.22 9.41 1.01
C ALA A 8 -11.99 8.35 1.81
N GLY A 9 -12.44 7.28 1.16
CA GLY A 9 -13.12 6.14 1.78
C GLY A 9 -12.25 5.37 2.76
N ARG A 10 -10.95 5.20 2.44
CA ARG A 10 -9.98 4.56 3.34
C ARG A 10 -9.74 5.40 4.59
N ILE A 11 -9.53 6.71 4.44
CA ILE A 11 -9.42 7.64 5.57
C ILE A 11 -10.71 7.65 6.40
N LEU A 12 -11.88 7.71 5.75
CA LEU A 12 -13.19 7.66 6.40
C LEU A 12 -13.34 6.41 7.27
N SER A 13 -13.03 5.24 6.73
CA SER A 13 -13.12 3.96 7.46
C SER A 13 -12.29 3.97 8.75
N VAL A 14 -11.10 4.59 8.73
CA VAL A 14 -10.30 4.75 9.96
C VAL A 14 -10.97 5.71 10.93
N LEU A 15 -11.43 6.87 10.47
CA LEU A 15 -12.07 7.87 11.32
C LEU A 15 -13.37 7.34 11.95
N GLU A 16 -14.19 6.60 11.21
CA GLU A 16 -15.43 6.00 11.70
C GLU A 16 -15.19 4.96 12.80
N LYS A 17 -14.13 4.15 12.68
CA LYS A 17 -13.75 3.19 13.74
C LYS A 17 -13.23 3.89 14.99
N LEU A 18 -12.54 5.02 14.84
CA LEU A 18 -11.97 5.78 15.95
C LEU A 18 -13.00 6.73 16.62
N GLN A 19 -14.01 7.19 15.88
CA GLN A 19 -15.01 8.15 16.37
C GLN A 19 -15.73 7.72 17.67
N PRO A 20 -16.21 6.48 17.85
CA PRO A 20 -16.82 6.04 19.11
C PRO A 20 -15.88 6.12 20.33
N GLN A 21 -14.58 6.16 20.07
CA GLN A 21 -13.51 6.25 21.06
C GLN A 21 -12.89 7.65 21.15
N SER A 22 -13.47 8.65 20.47
CA SER A 22 -13.00 10.04 20.47
C SER A 22 -12.85 10.58 21.91
N GLY A 23 -11.66 11.10 22.21
CA GLY A 23 -11.28 11.62 23.52
C GLY A 23 -11.06 10.58 24.62
N LYS A 24 -11.17 9.28 24.31
CA LYS A 24 -10.92 8.18 25.26
C LYS A 24 -9.53 7.58 25.02
N ASN A 25 -9.04 6.84 26.01
CA ASN A 25 -7.84 6.02 25.85
C ASN A 25 -8.16 4.79 25.00
N ILE A 26 -7.54 4.71 23.83
CA ILE A 26 -7.62 3.59 22.89
C ILE A 26 -6.43 2.68 23.15
N PRO A 27 -6.63 1.41 23.54
CA PRO A 27 -5.52 0.47 23.70
C PRO A 27 -4.87 0.19 22.35
N LEU A 28 -3.57 -0.15 22.34
CA LEU A 28 -2.80 -0.44 21.12
C LEU A 28 -3.49 -1.47 20.20
N LYS A 29 -4.16 -2.47 20.79
CA LYS A 29 -4.94 -3.46 20.04
C LYS A 29 -6.09 -2.81 19.24
N GLY A 30 -6.88 -1.96 19.88
CA GLY A 30 -7.98 -1.24 19.21
C GLY A 30 -7.48 -0.27 18.15
N LEU A 31 -6.28 0.30 18.35
CA LEU A 31 -5.65 1.18 17.37
C LEU A 31 -5.17 0.40 16.13
N GLY A 32 -4.53 -0.77 16.33
CA GLY A 32 -4.17 -1.68 15.24
C GLY A 32 -5.38 -2.14 14.44
N GLU A 33 -6.47 -2.51 15.10
CA GLU A 33 -7.74 -2.89 14.45
C GLU A 33 -8.38 -1.74 13.65
N ALA A 34 -8.31 -0.51 14.17
CA ALA A 34 -8.80 0.68 13.48
C ALA A 34 -8.01 0.94 12.19
N LEU A 35 -6.68 0.88 12.29
CA LEU A 35 -5.74 1.15 11.20
C LEU A 35 -5.54 -0.04 10.24
N GLY A 36 -6.00 -1.25 10.61
CA GLY A 36 -5.84 -2.46 9.81
C GLY A 36 -4.41 -3.03 9.83
N VAL A 37 -3.65 -2.77 10.89
CA VAL A 37 -2.26 -3.21 11.05
C VAL A 37 -2.06 -4.02 12.33
N THR A 38 -0.91 -4.70 12.44
CA THR A 38 -0.56 -5.42 13.67
C THR A 38 -0.49 -4.47 14.87
N PRO A 39 -0.89 -4.92 16.07
CA PRO A 39 -0.97 -4.08 17.27
C PRO A 39 0.42 -3.90 17.92
N GLU A 40 1.38 -3.44 17.13
CA GLU A 40 2.75 -3.13 17.53
C GLU A 40 3.03 -1.65 17.25
N TRP A 41 3.75 -0.99 18.15
CA TRP A 41 4.01 0.44 18.03
C TRP A 41 4.67 0.86 16.70
N PRO A 42 5.69 0.13 16.18
CA PRO A 42 6.26 0.48 14.88
C PRO A 42 5.22 0.48 13.75
N ALA A 43 4.42 -0.58 13.65
CA ALA A 43 3.38 -0.70 12.63
C ALA A 43 2.30 0.39 12.76
N VAL A 44 1.86 0.66 13.99
CA VAL A 44 0.87 1.70 14.28
C VAL A 44 1.39 3.11 13.97
N LEU A 45 2.64 3.42 14.33
CA LEU A 45 3.27 4.70 14.03
C LEU A 45 3.36 4.93 12.52
N THR A 46 3.81 3.91 11.78
CA THR A 46 3.85 3.94 10.32
C THR A 46 2.45 4.13 9.73
N ALA A 47 1.44 3.44 10.25
CA ALA A 47 0.06 3.59 9.78
C ALA A 47 -0.52 4.99 10.05
N ILE A 48 -0.22 5.61 11.19
CA ILE A 48 -0.61 6.99 11.48
C ILE A 48 0.07 7.95 10.50
N GLN A 49 1.37 7.77 10.24
CA GLN A 49 2.07 8.55 9.22
C GLN A 49 1.47 8.33 7.83
N ASP A 50 1.12 7.08 7.49
CA ASP A 50 0.50 6.77 6.22
C ASP A 50 -0.86 7.45 6.04
N LEU A 51 -1.64 7.54 7.12
CA LEU A 51 -2.90 8.27 7.13
C LEU A 51 -2.70 9.78 6.89
N HIS A 52 -1.65 10.36 7.47
CA HIS A 52 -1.29 11.76 7.22
C HIS A 52 -0.89 12.02 5.78
N ASP A 53 0.01 11.23 5.19
CA ASP A 53 0.41 11.54 3.81
C ASP A 53 -0.70 11.16 2.80
N GLU A 54 -1.60 10.22 3.14
CA GLU A 54 -2.76 9.91 2.28
C GLU A 54 -3.73 11.09 2.28
N PHE A 55 -3.97 11.69 3.45
CA PHE A 55 -4.75 12.92 3.54
C PHE A 55 -4.09 14.09 2.81
N ALA A 56 -2.77 14.26 2.93
CA ALA A 56 -2.05 15.28 2.16
C ALA A 56 -2.18 15.06 0.64
N SER A 57 -2.09 13.80 0.19
CA SER A 57 -2.28 13.44 -1.22
C SER A 57 -3.70 13.74 -1.70
N LEU A 58 -4.71 13.43 -0.87
CA LEU A 58 -6.11 13.78 -1.13
C LEU A 58 -6.32 15.29 -1.24
N CYS A 59 -5.69 16.09 -0.38
CA CYS A 59 -5.75 17.55 -0.48
C CYS A 59 -5.20 18.04 -1.84
N THR A 60 -4.07 17.49 -2.30
CA THR A 60 -3.51 17.81 -3.62
C THR A 60 -4.41 17.37 -4.77
N GLU A 61 -5.14 16.26 -4.65
CA GLU A 61 -6.14 15.86 -5.64
C GLU A 61 -7.33 16.81 -5.66
N ILE A 62 -7.78 17.24 -4.48
CA ILE A 62 -8.87 18.19 -4.34
C ILE A 62 -8.53 19.53 -5.01
N GLU A 63 -7.27 19.96 -4.94
CA GLU A 63 -6.77 21.16 -5.64
C GLU A 63 -6.93 21.09 -7.17
N GLN A 64 -7.00 19.89 -7.76
CA GLN A 64 -7.22 19.74 -9.21
C GLN A 64 -8.65 20.17 -9.61
N PHE A 65 -9.59 20.19 -8.67
CA PHE A 65 -10.96 20.65 -8.92
C PHE A 65 -11.12 22.18 -8.80
N GLN A 66 -10.04 22.97 -8.70
CA GLN A 66 -10.11 24.44 -8.63
C GLN A 66 -10.94 25.08 -9.76
N HIS A 67 -11.00 24.45 -10.93
CA HIS A 67 -11.84 24.90 -12.05
C HIS A 67 -13.36 24.73 -11.81
N ASN A 68 -13.75 23.85 -10.90
CA ASN A 68 -15.13 23.69 -10.42
C ASN A 68 -15.25 24.32 -9.01
N THR A 69 -15.37 25.65 -8.98
CA THR A 69 -15.27 26.46 -7.76
C THR A 69 -16.28 26.04 -6.68
N ALA A 70 -17.50 25.65 -7.05
CA ALA A 70 -18.51 25.22 -6.08
C ALA A 70 -18.13 23.90 -5.38
N LYS A 71 -17.66 22.91 -6.15
CA LYS A 71 -17.22 21.60 -5.61
C LYS A 71 -15.95 21.76 -4.77
N TYR A 72 -14.99 22.54 -5.26
CA TYR A 72 -13.74 22.82 -4.55
C TYR A 72 -13.95 23.51 -3.21
N GLU A 73 -14.76 24.58 -3.15
CA GLU A 73 -15.03 25.30 -1.90
C GLU A 73 -15.78 24.42 -0.88
N LEU A 74 -16.71 23.57 -1.34
CA LEU A 74 -17.44 22.65 -0.47
C LEU A 74 -16.51 21.62 0.18
N TYR A 75 -15.55 21.07 -0.58
CA TYR A 75 -14.51 20.19 -0.03
C TYR A 75 -13.61 20.94 0.95
N LYS A 76 -13.03 22.05 0.49
CA LYS A 76 -12.02 22.82 1.23
C LYS A 76 -12.52 23.33 2.57
N THR A 77 -13.79 23.75 2.65
CA THR A 77 -14.39 24.25 3.89
C THR A 77 -14.30 23.24 5.04
N ASN A 78 -14.33 21.95 4.75
CA ASN A 78 -14.42 20.90 5.77
C ASN A 78 -13.11 20.13 6.01
N LEU A 79 -12.10 20.27 5.12
CA LEU A 79 -10.78 19.66 5.29
C LEU A 79 -10.09 20.00 6.63
N PRO A 80 -10.21 21.22 7.19
CA PRO A 80 -9.55 21.54 8.47
C PRO A 80 -10.01 20.67 9.64
N ASP A 81 -11.26 20.20 9.66
CA ASP A 81 -11.75 19.34 10.75
C ASP A 81 -11.28 17.89 10.59
N VAL A 82 -11.07 17.45 9.35
CA VAL A 82 -10.39 16.18 9.05
C VAL A 82 -8.93 16.27 9.49
N GLU A 83 -8.24 17.34 9.10
CA GLU A 83 -6.84 17.57 9.44
C GLU A 83 -6.62 17.59 10.96
N LYS A 84 -7.45 18.34 11.71
CA LYS A 84 -7.42 18.34 13.18
C LYS A 84 -7.62 16.95 13.76
N SER A 85 -8.53 16.16 13.19
CA SER A 85 -8.78 14.80 13.65
C SER A 85 -7.54 13.92 13.47
N LEU A 86 -6.87 14.06 12.33
CA LEU A 86 -5.62 13.34 12.04
C LEU A 86 -4.43 13.86 12.86
N GLN A 87 -4.34 15.14 13.19
CA GLN A 87 -3.26 15.69 14.02
C GLN A 87 -3.45 15.43 15.52
N SER A 88 -4.59 14.89 15.93
CA SER A 88 -4.94 14.74 17.34
C SER A 88 -4.37 13.50 18.04
N PHE A 89 -3.65 12.62 17.32
CA PHE A 89 -3.06 11.42 17.92
C PHE A 89 -2.03 11.80 18.98
N ASN A 90 -2.31 11.41 20.22
CA ASN A 90 -1.41 11.55 21.35
C ASN A 90 -1.08 10.16 21.90
N LEU A 91 0.16 9.73 21.68
CA LEU A 91 0.65 8.39 21.96
C LEU A 91 1.29 8.34 23.36
N GLN A 92 0.80 7.47 24.25
CA GLN A 92 1.36 7.32 25.59
C GLN A 92 2.20 6.03 25.67
N MET A 93 3.52 6.21 25.50
CA MET A 93 4.48 5.15 25.17
C MET A 93 5.09 4.37 26.35
N PRO A 94 4.56 4.42 27.58
CA PRO A 94 4.60 3.22 28.43
C PRO A 94 3.23 2.56 28.61
N GLN A 95 2.12 3.29 28.50
CA GLN A 95 0.78 2.76 28.75
C GLN A 95 0.18 1.96 27.58
N LYS A 96 0.88 1.89 26.44
CA LYS A 96 0.41 1.18 25.22
C LYS A 96 -1.00 1.64 24.80
N ASN A 97 -1.25 2.93 24.89
CA ASN A 97 -2.54 3.51 24.52
C ASN A 97 -2.33 4.84 23.76
N CYS A 98 -3.41 5.30 23.14
CA CYS A 98 -3.47 6.55 22.39
C CYS A 98 -4.77 7.25 22.71
N THR A 99 -4.75 8.59 22.74
CA THR A 99 -5.98 9.39 22.66
C THR A 99 -6.01 10.12 21.33
N CYS A 100 -7.15 10.15 20.66
CA CYS A 100 -7.38 10.98 19.48
C CYS A 100 -8.75 11.65 19.57
N GLN A 101 -8.88 12.84 19.00
CA GLN A 101 -10.10 13.62 18.90
C GLN A 101 -10.60 13.56 17.46
N VAL A 102 -11.61 12.74 17.20
CA VAL A 102 -12.25 12.68 15.88
C VAL A 102 -13.48 13.58 15.87
N LEU A 103 -13.48 14.58 14.99
CA LEU A 103 -14.58 15.53 14.82
C LEU A 103 -15.66 14.95 13.92
N GLN A 104 -16.93 15.01 14.35
CA GLN A 104 -18.07 14.53 13.58
C GLN A 104 -18.19 15.22 12.21
N THR A 105 -17.91 16.53 12.16
CA THR A 105 -17.92 17.33 10.93
C THR A 105 -16.89 16.81 9.93
N GLY A 106 -15.70 16.44 10.39
CA GLY A 106 -14.67 15.80 9.55
C GLY A 106 -15.13 14.46 8.98
N VAL A 107 -15.78 13.61 9.80
CA VAL A 107 -16.32 12.32 9.34
C VAL A 107 -17.40 12.51 8.27
N VAL A 108 -18.35 13.43 8.49
CA VAL A 108 -19.41 13.73 7.52
C VAL A 108 -18.83 14.25 6.21
N ALA A 109 -17.84 15.13 6.28
CA ALA A 109 -17.17 15.66 5.11
C ALA A 109 -16.43 14.57 4.32
N MET A 110 -15.68 13.71 5.01
CA MET A 110 -15.00 12.59 4.38
C MET A 110 -15.98 11.62 3.72
N ARG A 111 -17.16 11.40 4.31
CA ARG A 111 -18.22 10.59 3.69
C ARG A 111 -18.72 11.20 2.39
N PHE A 112 -18.95 12.51 2.37
CA PHE A 112 -19.34 13.21 1.16
C PHE A 112 -18.26 13.14 0.07
N ILE A 113 -17.00 13.42 0.42
CA ILE A 113 -15.87 13.36 -0.51
C ILE A 113 -15.69 11.93 -1.04
N ALA A 114 -15.76 10.92 -0.17
CA ALA A 114 -15.61 9.51 -0.57
C ALA A 114 -16.71 9.03 -1.52
N ALA A 115 -17.95 9.50 -1.34
CA ALA A 115 -19.06 9.17 -2.23
C ALA A 115 -18.97 9.86 -3.61
N ASP A 116 -18.34 11.02 -3.68
CA ASP A 116 -18.28 11.86 -4.89
C ASP A 116 -16.97 11.66 -5.70
N LEU A 117 -15.94 11.06 -5.11
CA LEU A 117 -14.71 10.69 -5.81
C LEU A 117 -14.88 9.36 -6.59
N PRO A 118 -14.14 9.19 -7.71
CA PRO A 118 -14.05 7.90 -8.39
C PRO A 118 -13.66 6.78 -7.45
N GLN A 119 -14.15 5.57 -7.73
CA GLN A 119 -13.81 4.37 -6.96
C GLN A 119 -12.65 3.65 -7.66
N ASP A 120 -11.63 3.29 -6.90
CA ASP A 120 -10.57 2.39 -7.32
C ASP A 120 -11.16 0.99 -7.59
N GLU A 121 -10.49 0.21 -8.44
CA GLU A 121 -10.85 -1.19 -8.61
C GLU A 121 -10.51 -1.97 -7.33
N SER A 122 -11.40 -2.89 -6.94
CA SER A 122 -11.17 -3.74 -5.77
C SER A 122 -10.33 -4.95 -6.16
N PRO A 123 -9.38 -5.37 -5.29
CA PRO A 123 -8.68 -6.62 -5.52
C PRO A 123 -9.68 -7.79 -5.52
N GLY A 124 -9.38 -8.80 -6.32
CA GLY A 124 -10.13 -10.04 -6.35
C GLY A 124 -10.15 -10.73 -4.98
N GLU A 125 -11.14 -11.59 -4.76
CA GLU A 125 -11.27 -12.32 -3.51
C GLU A 125 -10.00 -13.12 -3.21
N GLY A 126 -9.42 -12.90 -2.03
CA GLY A 126 -8.22 -13.61 -1.58
C GLY A 126 -6.90 -13.18 -2.22
N GLU A 127 -6.85 -12.21 -3.14
CA GLU A 127 -5.58 -11.82 -3.80
C GLU A 127 -4.52 -11.29 -2.83
N ILE A 128 -4.93 -10.44 -1.89
CA ILE A 128 -4.04 -9.90 -0.85
C ILE A 128 -3.55 -11.01 0.08
N GLU A 129 -4.43 -11.96 0.43
CA GLU A 129 -4.09 -13.06 1.32
C GLU A 129 -3.15 -14.06 0.63
N ASN A 130 -3.37 -14.32 -0.66
CA ASN A 130 -2.47 -15.13 -1.47
C ASN A 130 -1.08 -14.49 -1.54
N LEU A 131 -0.98 -13.18 -1.80
CA LEU A 131 0.30 -12.47 -1.78
C LEU A 131 0.98 -12.55 -0.41
N ARG A 132 0.20 -12.42 0.68
CA ARG A 132 0.70 -12.58 2.06
C ARG A 132 1.25 -13.98 2.32
N SER A 133 0.59 -15.03 1.83
CA SER A 133 1.07 -16.41 1.92
C SER A 133 2.39 -16.60 1.18
N ILE A 134 2.45 -16.16 -0.09
CA ILE A 134 3.66 -16.27 -0.93
C ILE A 134 4.85 -15.60 -0.24
N VAL A 135 4.67 -14.38 0.28
CA VAL A 135 5.72 -13.61 0.96
C VAL A 135 6.18 -14.31 2.24
N SER A 136 5.27 -14.90 3.02
CA SER A 136 5.59 -15.60 4.27
C SER A 136 6.38 -16.90 4.02
N GLU A 137 5.98 -17.66 3.00
CA GLU A 137 6.69 -18.86 2.55
C GLU A 137 8.08 -18.51 2.05
N LEU A 138 8.18 -17.46 1.22
CA LEU A 138 9.44 -16.99 0.66
C LEU A 138 10.41 -16.50 1.73
N GLN A 139 9.91 -15.78 2.75
CA GLN A 139 10.71 -15.39 3.92
C GLN A 139 11.33 -16.62 4.60
N SER A 140 10.50 -17.63 4.89
CA SER A 140 10.93 -18.86 5.56
C SER A 140 11.95 -19.65 4.74
N GLU A 141 11.77 -19.71 3.43
CA GLU A 141 12.68 -20.37 2.49
C GLU A 141 14.04 -19.66 2.41
N ILE A 142 14.06 -18.32 2.39
CA ILE A 142 15.30 -17.52 2.40
C ILE A 142 16.03 -17.65 3.74
N GLU A 143 15.33 -17.61 4.87
CA GLU A 143 15.90 -17.73 6.21
C GLU A 143 16.56 -19.10 6.43
N SER A 144 15.91 -20.16 5.95
CA SER A 144 16.41 -21.55 6.07
C SER A 144 17.45 -21.92 5.02
N SER A 145 17.61 -21.15 3.94
CA SER A 145 18.56 -21.44 2.87
C SER A 145 20.00 -21.16 3.29
N GLU A 146 20.83 -22.21 3.37
CA GLU A 146 22.28 -22.11 3.58
C GLU A 146 23.06 -21.77 2.30
N VAL A 147 22.39 -21.74 1.14
CA VAL A 147 23.03 -21.53 -0.18
C VAL A 147 23.46 -20.08 -0.38
N PHE A 148 22.75 -19.13 0.22
CA PHE A 148 23.05 -17.71 0.09
C PHE A 148 24.13 -17.27 1.07
N SER A 149 25.03 -16.39 0.61
CA SER A 149 25.89 -15.66 1.55
C SER A 149 25.03 -14.79 2.46
N LYS A 150 25.54 -14.46 3.64
CA LYS A 150 24.83 -13.60 4.61
C LYS A 150 24.30 -12.31 3.98
N SER A 151 25.13 -11.61 3.20
CA SER A 151 24.76 -10.37 2.51
C SER A 151 23.62 -10.54 1.51
N VAL A 152 23.62 -11.62 0.73
CA VAL A 152 22.56 -11.91 -0.26
C VAL A 152 21.27 -12.29 0.45
N ARG A 153 21.37 -13.05 1.54
CA ARG A 153 20.21 -13.40 2.37
C ARG A 153 19.58 -12.14 2.98
N GLU A 154 20.38 -11.25 3.56
CA GLU A 154 19.92 -9.98 4.12
C GLU A 154 19.22 -9.11 3.07
N TRP A 155 19.85 -8.96 1.90
CA TRP A 155 19.25 -8.22 0.77
C TRP A 155 17.91 -8.81 0.31
N LEU A 156 17.81 -10.14 0.14
CA LEU A 156 16.55 -10.80 -0.22
C LEU A 156 15.48 -10.61 0.85
N LEU A 157 15.84 -10.71 2.13
CA LEU A 157 14.91 -10.50 3.23
C LEU A 157 14.43 -9.05 3.30
N ASP A 158 15.27 -8.08 2.97
CA ASP A 158 14.87 -6.68 2.89
C ASP A 158 13.88 -6.44 1.73
N LEU A 159 14.09 -7.07 0.57
CA LEU A 159 13.12 -7.03 -0.54
C LEU A 159 11.77 -7.65 -0.14
N VAL A 160 11.80 -8.81 0.54
CA VAL A 160 10.59 -9.46 1.05
C VAL A 160 9.87 -8.59 2.08
N ARG A 161 10.61 -7.89 2.95
CA ARG A 161 10.05 -6.90 3.88
C ARG A 161 9.37 -5.75 3.16
N VAL A 162 9.95 -5.23 2.08
CA VAL A 162 9.31 -4.17 1.26
C VAL A 162 7.95 -4.63 0.73
N ILE A 163 7.85 -5.86 0.22
CA ILE A 163 6.58 -6.41 -0.26
C ILE A 163 5.59 -6.55 0.91
N ARG A 164 6.02 -7.13 2.04
CA ARG A 164 5.18 -7.31 3.23
C ARG A 164 4.65 -5.97 3.77
N ASP A 165 5.53 -4.99 3.93
CA ASP A 165 5.16 -3.65 4.39
C ASP A 165 4.14 -3.01 3.44
N SER A 166 4.28 -3.25 2.14
CA SER A 166 3.31 -2.76 1.16
C SER A 166 1.93 -3.41 1.30
N ILE A 167 1.87 -4.71 1.62
CA ILE A 167 0.61 -5.41 1.92
C ILE A 167 -0.06 -4.80 3.14
N ASP A 168 0.69 -4.60 4.23
CA ASP A 168 0.14 -4.09 5.49
C ASP A 168 -0.35 -2.64 5.35
N ARG A 169 0.30 -1.84 4.49
CA ARG A 169 -0.10 -0.45 4.21
C ARG A 169 -1.23 -0.32 3.20
N PHE A 170 -1.60 -1.41 2.51
CA PHE A 170 -2.65 -1.39 1.49
C PHE A 170 -4.00 -0.92 2.05
N ALA A 171 -4.30 -1.23 3.32
CA ALA A 171 -5.54 -0.81 3.97
C ALA A 171 -5.74 0.71 4.01
N ILE A 172 -4.64 1.48 4.05
CA ILE A 172 -4.65 2.95 4.11
C ILE A 172 -4.33 3.55 2.73
N ARG A 173 -3.29 3.04 2.07
CA ARG A 173 -2.74 3.62 0.83
C ARG A 173 -3.33 3.03 -0.46
N GLY A 174 -4.06 1.93 -0.36
CA GLY A 174 -4.57 1.18 -1.50
C GLY A 174 -3.50 0.81 -2.53
N SER A 175 -3.95 0.63 -3.76
CA SER A 175 -3.15 0.30 -4.94
C SER A 175 -2.09 1.36 -5.26
N ARG A 176 -2.34 2.63 -4.95
CA ARG A 176 -1.39 3.73 -5.17
C ARG A 176 -0.15 3.62 -4.28
N GLY A 177 -0.33 3.24 -3.01
CA GLY A 177 0.77 2.90 -2.11
C GLY A 177 1.57 1.71 -2.61
N MET A 178 0.86 0.66 -3.05
CA MET A 178 1.47 -0.53 -3.63
C MET A 178 2.37 -0.19 -4.82
N ARG A 179 1.92 0.72 -5.70
CA ARG A 179 2.68 1.19 -6.87
C ARG A 179 3.99 1.88 -6.48
N LYS A 180 3.96 2.71 -5.44
CA LYS A 180 5.17 3.40 -4.95
C LYS A 180 6.20 2.39 -4.45
N GLN A 181 5.76 1.41 -3.65
CA GLN A 181 6.63 0.35 -3.14
C GLN A 181 7.16 -0.55 -4.26
N PHE A 182 6.33 -0.87 -5.25
CA PHE A 182 6.73 -1.65 -6.41
C PHE A 182 7.85 -0.94 -7.20
N SER A 183 7.72 0.38 -7.37
CA SER A 183 8.74 1.19 -8.06
C SER A 183 10.07 1.21 -7.29
N LEU A 184 10.03 1.26 -5.96
CA LEU A 184 11.22 1.16 -5.11
C LEU A 184 11.87 -0.22 -5.23
N LEU A 185 11.07 -1.29 -5.18
CA LEU A 185 11.52 -2.67 -5.33
C LEU A 185 12.22 -2.89 -6.67
N LEU A 186 11.64 -2.40 -7.78
CA LEU A 186 12.26 -2.46 -9.10
C LEU A 186 13.56 -1.66 -9.16
N GLY A 187 13.60 -0.47 -8.55
CA GLY A 187 14.82 0.32 -8.45
C GLY A 187 15.94 -0.43 -7.74
N GLU A 188 15.64 -1.09 -6.63
CA GLU A 188 16.59 -1.89 -5.87
C GLU A 188 17.11 -3.10 -6.66
N LEU A 189 16.24 -3.78 -7.41
CA LEU A 189 16.63 -4.89 -8.29
C LEU A 189 17.55 -4.44 -9.42
N ILE A 190 17.27 -3.29 -10.04
CA ILE A 190 18.10 -2.73 -11.11
C ILE A 190 19.49 -2.36 -10.58
N GLN A 191 19.56 -1.73 -9.40
CA GLN A 191 20.83 -1.34 -8.78
C GLN A 191 21.69 -2.54 -8.40
N ASN A 192 21.07 -3.68 -8.06
CA ASN A 192 21.75 -4.89 -7.61
C ASN A 192 21.64 -6.05 -8.61
N TYR A 193 21.59 -5.74 -9.91
CA TYR A 193 21.36 -6.71 -10.98
C TYR A 193 22.32 -7.92 -10.94
N ASP A 194 23.61 -7.69 -10.68
CA ASP A 194 24.61 -8.76 -10.60
C ASP A 194 24.34 -9.75 -9.45
N ILE A 195 23.73 -9.26 -8.37
CA ILE A 195 23.33 -10.10 -7.23
C ILE A 195 22.08 -10.90 -7.61
N ALA A 196 21.10 -10.26 -8.26
CA ALA A 196 19.89 -10.92 -8.76
C ALA A 196 20.21 -12.09 -9.70
N GLN A 197 21.12 -11.91 -10.66
CA GLN A 197 21.54 -12.98 -11.57
C GLN A 197 22.15 -14.17 -10.81
N LYS A 198 23.02 -13.91 -9.83
CA LYS A 198 23.64 -14.98 -9.02
C LYS A 198 22.62 -15.72 -8.16
N VAL A 199 21.58 -15.05 -7.68
CA VAL A 199 20.47 -15.70 -6.96
C VAL A 199 19.70 -16.62 -7.90
N GLN A 200 19.35 -16.14 -9.09
CA GLN A 200 18.66 -16.93 -10.11
C GLN A 200 19.45 -18.19 -10.51
N GLU A 201 20.76 -18.06 -10.71
CA GLU A 201 21.62 -19.20 -11.08
C GLU A 201 21.73 -20.24 -9.94
N LYS A 202 21.82 -19.79 -8.69
CA LYS A 202 22.02 -20.67 -7.53
C LYS A 202 20.73 -21.34 -7.03
N GLN A 203 19.63 -20.59 -7.04
CA GLN A 203 18.34 -21.01 -6.50
C GLN A 203 17.19 -20.49 -7.40
N PRO A 204 17.02 -21.10 -8.59
CA PRO A 204 16.03 -20.63 -9.57
C PRO A 204 14.59 -20.71 -9.06
N THR A 205 14.28 -21.68 -8.18
CA THR A 205 12.94 -21.83 -7.58
C THR A 205 12.59 -20.68 -6.64
N VAL A 206 13.51 -20.30 -5.74
CA VAL A 206 13.37 -19.14 -4.85
C VAL A 206 13.19 -17.87 -5.69
N TRP A 207 14.00 -17.72 -6.74
CA TRP A 207 13.91 -16.59 -7.64
C TRP A 207 12.55 -16.51 -8.36
N GLN A 208 12.05 -17.62 -8.91
CA GLN A 208 10.74 -17.69 -9.55
C GLN A 208 9.60 -17.31 -8.59
N ARG A 209 9.65 -17.79 -7.34
CA ARG A 209 8.65 -17.44 -6.31
C ARG A 209 8.72 -15.95 -5.94
N PHE A 210 9.92 -15.41 -5.81
CA PHE A 210 10.12 -13.97 -5.61
C PHE A 210 9.52 -13.15 -6.76
N MET A 211 9.79 -13.51 -8.02
CA MET A 211 9.19 -12.84 -9.17
C MET A 211 7.66 -12.99 -9.21
N SER A 212 7.13 -14.14 -8.79
CA SER A 212 5.67 -14.33 -8.68
C SER A 212 5.04 -13.39 -7.64
N ALA A 213 5.72 -13.14 -6.52
CA ALA A 213 5.28 -12.16 -5.52
C ALA A 213 5.28 -10.73 -6.09
N ILE A 214 6.30 -10.39 -6.89
CA ILE A 214 6.41 -9.11 -7.59
C ILE A 214 5.28 -8.94 -8.60
N ASP A 215 4.96 -9.97 -9.37
CA ASP A 215 3.88 -9.93 -10.36
C ASP A 215 2.51 -9.75 -9.69
N ALA A 216 2.26 -10.46 -8.59
CA ALA A 216 1.04 -10.29 -7.80
C ALA A 216 0.94 -8.87 -7.20
N MET A 217 2.05 -8.33 -6.69
CA MET A 217 2.12 -6.95 -6.21
C MET A 217 1.85 -5.93 -7.34
N ASN A 218 2.38 -6.15 -8.53
CA ASN A 218 2.15 -5.31 -9.71
C ASN A 218 0.67 -5.34 -10.13
N LYS A 219 0.03 -6.52 -10.12
CA LYS A 219 -1.40 -6.67 -10.40
C LYS A 219 -2.25 -5.84 -9.43
N LEU A 220 -1.95 -5.90 -8.13
CA LEU A 220 -2.63 -5.08 -7.13
C LEU A 220 -2.34 -3.58 -7.30
N ALA A 221 -1.12 -3.21 -7.70
CA ALA A 221 -0.75 -1.84 -7.97
C ALA A 221 -1.45 -1.24 -9.21
N SER A 222 -1.84 -2.07 -10.19
CA SER A 222 -2.55 -1.62 -11.39
C SER A 222 -4.02 -1.26 -11.17
N LEU A 223 -4.61 -1.59 -10.02
CA LEU A 223 -6.02 -1.31 -9.71
C LEU A 223 -6.35 0.19 -9.54
N ALA A 224 -5.35 1.07 -9.45
CA ALA A 224 -5.53 2.48 -9.06
C ALA A 224 -6.00 3.43 -10.18
N GLU A 225 -5.89 3.09 -11.47
CA GLU A 225 -6.43 3.84 -12.63
C GLU A 225 -5.81 3.33 -13.96
N HIS A 226 -6.47 3.67 -15.07
CA HIS A 226 -6.19 3.50 -16.52
C HIS A 226 -4.76 3.78 -17.06
N CYS A 227 -3.73 3.78 -16.23
CA CYS A 227 -2.37 3.63 -16.70
C CYS A 227 -2.23 2.23 -17.27
N ARG A 228 -1.94 2.15 -18.58
CA ARG A 228 -1.19 1.03 -19.15
C ARG A 228 -0.20 0.57 -18.09
N PRO A 229 -0.23 -0.72 -17.77
CA PRO A 229 0.23 -1.21 -16.47
C PRO A 229 1.61 -0.63 -16.18
N ALA A 230 1.99 -0.36 -14.93
CA ALA A 230 3.34 0.15 -14.60
C ALA A 230 4.47 -0.64 -15.29
N VAL A 231 4.16 -1.87 -15.69
CA VAL A 231 4.60 -2.59 -16.88
C VAL A 231 5.08 -1.73 -18.06
N THR A 232 4.48 -0.65 -18.58
CA THR A 232 5.02 0.17 -19.69
C THR A 232 6.34 0.88 -19.36
N PHE A 233 6.59 1.18 -18.08
CA PHE A 233 7.87 1.71 -17.62
C PHE A 233 8.84 0.58 -17.29
N ALA A 234 8.37 -0.49 -16.63
CA ALA A 234 9.13 -1.74 -16.48
C ALA A 234 9.46 -2.41 -17.85
N GLN A 235 8.67 -2.13 -18.88
CA GLN A 235 8.78 -2.58 -20.29
C GLN A 235 9.82 -1.76 -21.03
N LYS A 236 10.19 -0.57 -20.55
CA LYS A 236 11.40 0.10 -21.05
C LYS A 236 12.66 -0.48 -20.39
N CYS A 237 12.50 -1.10 -19.22
CA CYS A 237 13.53 -1.90 -18.55
C CYS A 237 13.55 -3.39 -18.99
N LEU A 238 12.69 -3.79 -19.95
CA LEU A 238 12.55 -5.18 -20.45
C LEU A 238 13.84 -5.87 -20.93
N PRO A 239 14.87 -5.18 -21.45
CA PRO A 239 16.13 -5.85 -21.77
C PRO A 239 16.78 -6.53 -20.55
N LEU A 240 16.55 -6.00 -19.34
CA LEU A 240 17.03 -6.55 -18.06
C LEU A 240 16.09 -7.63 -17.47
N LEU A 241 14.80 -7.64 -17.86
CA LEU A 241 13.83 -8.64 -17.40
C LEU A 241 13.78 -9.87 -18.33
N LYS A 242 14.07 -9.71 -19.62
CA LYS A 242 14.21 -10.83 -20.58
C LYS A 242 15.41 -11.73 -20.27
N THR A 243 16.48 -11.19 -19.68
CA THR A 243 17.60 -11.99 -19.17
C THR A 243 17.25 -12.77 -17.89
N LEU A 244 16.16 -12.42 -17.20
CA LEU A 244 15.68 -13.05 -15.96
C LEU A 244 14.52 -14.05 -16.19
N GLY A 245 14.09 -14.29 -17.44
CA GLY A 245 13.18 -15.39 -17.81
C GLY A 245 11.68 -15.15 -17.63
N LEU A 246 11.21 -13.89 -17.58
CA LEU A 246 9.78 -13.58 -17.58
C LEU A 246 9.22 -13.42 -19.02
N PRO A 247 7.98 -13.85 -19.29
CA PRO A 247 7.36 -13.73 -20.60
C PRO A 247 7.19 -12.26 -21.00
N ALA A 248 7.30 -12.00 -22.31
CA ALA A 248 7.12 -10.66 -22.83
C ALA A 248 5.62 -10.29 -22.78
N PRO A 249 5.28 -9.00 -22.64
CA PRO A 249 3.89 -8.55 -22.69
C PRO A 249 3.17 -8.89 -24.00
N ASP A 250 3.93 -9.18 -25.07
CA ASP A 250 3.41 -9.61 -26.37
C ASP A 250 2.89 -11.06 -26.35
N ASP A 251 3.10 -11.81 -25.26
CA ASP A 251 2.64 -13.19 -25.06
C ASP A 251 1.31 -13.28 -24.28
N LEU A 252 0.74 -12.14 -23.83
CA LEU A 252 -0.60 -12.12 -23.24
C LEU A 252 -1.63 -12.10 -24.38
N PRO A 253 -2.67 -12.97 -24.34
CA PRO A 253 -3.73 -12.92 -25.33
C PRO A 253 -4.35 -11.52 -25.26
N ILE A 254 -4.30 -10.82 -26.40
CA ILE A 254 -5.11 -9.66 -26.63
C ILE A 254 -6.55 -10.19 -26.62
N ASP A 255 -7.34 -9.83 -25.61
CA ASP A 255 -8.79 -9.94 -25.69
C ASP A 255 -9.25 -9.07 -26.85
N ASN A 256 -9.27 -9.68 -28.03
CA ASN A 256 -10.04 -9.21 -29.16
C ASN A 256 -11.46 -9.70 -28.92
N ASP A 257 -12.26 -8.93 -28.17
CA ASP A 257 -13.70 -9.02 -28.31
C ASP A 257 -14.35 -7.63 -28.14
N ASN A 258 -15.02 -7.27 -29.25
CA ASN A 258 -15.90 -6.15 -29.58
C ASN A 258 -16.52 -5.30 -28.46
#